data_AF-A0A0G4N254-F1
#
_entry.id   AF-A0A0G4N254-F1
#
_cell.length_a   1.000
_cell.length_b   1.000
_cell.length_c   1.000
_cell.angle_alpha   90.00
_cell.angle_beta   90.00
_cell.angle_gamma   90.00
#
_symmetry.space_group_name_H-M   'P 1'
#
loop_
_entity.id
_entity.type
_entity.pdbx_description
1 polymer ?
#
loop_
_entity_poly.entity_id
_entity_poly.type
_entity_poly.pdbx_seq_one_letter_code
_entity_poly.pdbx_strand_id
1 'polypeptide(L)'
;MARYLTPAKIGILSLIELYTDEHVPNAAIIPVLSFITSHVLDYDPESFNSSNAASWDKAKKAVSIVVSIQDFESLLNPYPVLPTVSHRRRRNPSFGRMSFDHVLEVGEHDDWDPEGVEALASVAYGGLLTSAEPSSLSVSTDDVELLLEFQIEQMQKHGNRVPAEVQHKFRDLLKDSVVVPSTAHYLSVLGAGKESLAYLRVKAKETNMGTLWSSVLISEAKLGLMNGESVATSLELLVRSSHLIVEKNMKNMFGAQLSMKMALLDRIGLAHLSNMESEMFLRCHARQSVFDDELKVTCRLAVQLAERGKYDDALKKLEALDENALRSWKPSQYWFKYRGIIKLTRDLRHNNLDGAEQILSQLLQSKMDDMEPDIAFMIDYLHIDCLKRRGDLSSAFEKVEDMLEELQEENRDLSLRLQLMLVKAHLYDKAGRPQRGFTLAMRAASMAWRARLVPNLWHAIGAIANILTSLGEFQAAIDLLTAILPRSLECDSARLSGTLYSHLADATMGLAGSAPSGSARRTECMTRALRAVEKAFDCYSSVEEIVKQCEMMAKKATIMRVAGDKALAADCAATYVALRKHAAVLAM
;
A
#
# COMPACT_ATOMS: atom_id res chain seq x y z
N MET A 1 -4.31 35.36 -7.08
CA MET A 1 -5.67 35.21 -6.53
C MET A 1 -6.57 36.25 -7.18
N ALA A 2 -7.38 35.89 -8.17
CA ALA A 2 -8.49 36.72 -8.62
C ALA A 2 -9.76 36.10 -8.04
N ARG A 3 -10.41 36.79 -7.09
CA ARG A 3 -11.66 36.34 -6.47
C ARG A 3 -12.80 37.00 -7.22
N TYR A 4 -13.62 36.22 -7.91
CA TYR A 4 -14.83 36.75 -8.54
C TYR A 4 -15.96 36.86 -7.51
N LEU A 5 -16.60 38.02 -7.49
CA LEU A 5 -17.75 38.34 -6.64
C LEU A 5 -18.99 37.75 -7.30
N THR A 6 -19.44 36.57 -6.85
CA THR A 6 -20.66 35.96 -7.38
C THR A 6 -21.90 36.61 -6.73
N PRO A 7 -23.04 36.72 -7.43
CA PRO A 7 -24.27 37.27 -6.87
C PRO A 7 -24.71 36.60 -5.55
N ALA A 8 -24.42 35.30 -5.39
CA ALA A 8 -24.66 34.56 -4.15
C ALA A 8 -23.83 35.09 -2.97
N LYS A 9 -22.55 35.44 -3.20
CA LYS A 9 -21.66 36.02 -2.17
C LYS A 9 -22.09 37.44 -1.79
N ILE A 10 -22.62 38.20 -2.74
CA ILE A 10 -23.21 39.53 -2.47
C ILE A 10 -24.47 39.38 -1.61
N GLY A 11 -25.35 38.43 -1.94
CA GLY A 11 -26.56 38.17 -1.14
C GLY A 11 -26.27 37.73 0.29
N ILE A 12 -25.22 36.93 0.51
CA ILE A 12 -24.78 36.54 1.86
C ILE A 12 -24.23 37.74 2.64
N LEU A 13 -23.47 38.63 1.99
CA LEU A 13 -22.97 39.85 2.63
C LEU A 13 -24.11 40.77 3.06
N SER A 14 -25.14 40.94 2.23
CA SER A 14 -26.34 41.71 2.60
C SER A 14 -27.14 41.07 3.74
N LEU A 15 -27.17 39.73 3.81
CA LEU A 15 -27.85 39.01 4.89
C LEU A 15 -27.11 39.15 6.23
N ILE A 16 -25.77 39.20 6.18
CA ILE A 16 -24.92 39.46 7.35
C ILE A 16 -25.14 40.89 7.87
N GLU A 17 -25.23 41.87 6.96
CA GLU A 17 -25.49 43.28 7.30
C GLU A 17 -26.86 43.47 7.97
N LEU A 18 -27.91 42.83 7.44
CA LEU A 18 -29.25 42.83 8.03
C LEU A 18 -29.33 42.15 9.40
N TYR A 19 -28.46 41.16 9.65
CA TYR A 19 -28.35 40.53 10.96
C TYR A 19 -27.63 41.44 11.97
N THR A 20 -26.56 42.12 11.56
CA THR A 20 -25.82 43.05 12.43
C THR A 20 -26.60 44.30 12.81
N ASP A 21 -27.55 44.71 11.97
CA ASP A 21 -28.44 45.85 12.21
C ASP A 21 -29.71 45.50 13.03
N GLU A 22 -29.75 44.31 13.66
CA GLU A 22 -30.86 43.83 14.51
C GLU A 22 -32.25 43.78 13.81
N HIS A 23 -32.28 43.79 12.47
CA HIS A 23 -33.52 43.74 11.69
C HIS A 23 -34.12 42.33 11.59
N VAL A 24 -33.46 41.32 12.16
CA VAL A 24 -33.94 39.94 12.19
C VAL A 24 -34.75 39.69 13.47
N PRO A 25 -36.04 39.28 13.37
CA PRO A 25 -36.87 39.02 14.55
C PRO A 25 -36.31 37.85 15.38
N ASN A 26 -36.46 37.90 16.71
CA ASN A 26 -35.85 36.95 17.65
C ASN A 26 -36.10 35.47 17.35
N ALA A 27 -37.22 35.12 16.71
CA ALA A 27 -37.55 33.76 16.31
C ALA A 27 -36.77 33.25 15.08
N ALA A 28 -36.19 34.14 14.27
CA ALA A 28 -35.48 33.83 13.03
C ALA A 28 -33.94 33.94 13.14
N ILE A 29 -33.43 34.39 14.28
CA ILE A 29 -31.99 34.56 14.55
C ILE A 29 -31.21 33.24 14.36
N ILE A 30 -31.69 32.15 14.96
CA ILE A 30 -31.01 30.84 14.91
C ILE A 30 -31.01 30.25 13.47
N PRO A 31 -32.15 30.23 12.75
CA PRO A 31 -32.18 29.80 11.34
C PRO A 31 -31.29 30.64 10.41
N VAL A 32 -31.24 31.95 10.59
CA VAL A 32 -30.45 32.86 9.75
C VAL A 32 -28.96 32.69 9.99
N LEU A 33 -28.53 32.58 11.25
CA LEU A 33 -27.13 32.27 11.58
C LEU A 33 -26.71 30.89 11.09
N SER A 34 -27.59 29.89 11.20
CA SER A 34 -27.36 28.55 10.67
C SER A 34 -27.18 28.55 9.14
N PHE A 35 -27.94 29.39 8.43
CA PHE A 35 -27.85 29.53 6.97
C PHE A 35 -26.59 30.29 6.54
N ILE A 36 -26.22 31.36 7.24
CA ILE A 36 -24.96 32.09 6.99
C ILE A 36 -23.77 31.18 7.26
N THR A 37 -23.76 30.43 8.36
CA THR A 37 -22.66 29.51 8.70
C THR A 37 -22.57 28.33 7.74
N SER A 38 -23.69 27.75 7.29
CA SER A 38 -23.66 26.68 6.29
C SER A 38 -23.11 27.12 4.93
N HIS A 39 -23.33 28.39 4.55
CA HIS A 39 -22.87 28.93 3.26
C HIS A 39 -21.52 29.65 3.30
N VAL A 40 -20.94 29.87 4.48
CA VAL A 40 -19.63 30.51 4.67
C VAL A 40 -18.57 29.50 5.16
N LEU A 41 -18.96 28.43 5.87
CA LEU A 41 -18.04 27.50 6.54
C LEU A 41 -18.22 26.02 6.15
N ASP A 42 -19.12 25.68 5.21
CA ASP A 42 -19.46 24.30 4.84
C ASP A 42 -19.74 23.40 6.08
N TYR A 43 -20.57 23.88 7.01
CA TYR A 43 -20.99 23.14 8.19
C TYR A 43 -22.48 22.79 8.13
N ASP A 44 -22.80 21.49 8.18
CA ASP A 44 -24.17 20.95 8.21
C ASP A 44 -24.62 20.71 9.66
N PRO A 45 -25.60 21.45 10.21
CA PRO A 45 -26.14 21.19 11.53
C PRO A 45 -27.37 20.28 11.42
N GLU A 46 -27.17 18.98 11.20
CA GLU A 46 -28.23 18.00 11.50
C GLU A 46 -28.34 17.79 13.01
N SER A 47 -28.96 18.73 13.72
CA SER A 47 -29.56 18.47 15.05
C SER A 47 -30.41 19.64 15.58
N PHE A 48 -31.40 20.12 14.83
CA PHE A 48 -32.54 20.82 15.45
C PHE A 48 -33.86 20.47 14.76
N ASN A 49 -34.64 19.60 15.41
CA ASN A 49 -36.01 19.28 15.04
C ASN A 49 -36.90 20.52 15.17
N SER A 50 -37.39 21.07 14.06
CA SER A 50 -38.69 21.77 14.03
C SER A 50 -39.29 21.76 12.62
N SER A 51 -40.27 20.88 12.42
CA SER A 51 -41.52 21.00 11.63
C SER A 51 -41.64 21.82 10.32
N ASN A 52 -40.58 22.30 9.67
CA ASN A 52 -40.63 23.16 8.48
C ASN A 52 -39.72 22.71 7.32
N ALA A 53 -39.39 21.41 7.23
CA ALA A 53 -38.50 20.85 6.19
C ALA A 53 -38.97 21.14 4.75
N ALA A 54 -40.28 21.14 4.49
CA ALA A 54 -40.82 21.34 3.14
C ALA A 54 -40.68 22.79 2.60
N SER A 55 -40.55 23.78 3.48
CA SER A 55 -40.43 25.20 3.08
C SER A 55 -38.99 25.58 2.67
N TRP A 56 -38.00 24.93 3.29
CA TRP A 56 -36.58 25.24 3.07
C TRP A 56 -35.96 24.40 1.95
N ASP A 57 -36.49 23.22 1.63
CA ASP A 57 -36.14 22.49 0.40
C ASP A 57 -36.56 23.24 -0.87
N LYS A 58 -37.64 24.04 -0.80
CA LYS A 58 -38.06 24.97 -1.85
C LYS A 58 -37.11 26.17 -1.98
N ALA A 59 -36.59 26.69 -0.87
CA ALA A 59 -35.60 27.77 -0.86
C ALA A 59 -34.23 27.29 -1.37
N LYS A 60 -33.79 26.09 -0.98
CA LYS A 60 -32.58 25.43 -1.52
C LYS A 60 -32.67 25.18 -3.03
N LYS A 61 -33.84 24.76 -3.55
CA LYS A 61 -34.08 24.65 -5.01
C LYS A 61 -34.23 25.99 -5.74
N ALA A 62 -34.75 27.02 -5.08
CA ALA A 62 -34.87 28.36 -5.65
C ALA A 62 -33.50 29.07 -5.74
N VAL A 63 -32.58 28.78 -4.81
CA VAL A 63 -31.23 29.33 -4.81
C VAL A 63 -30.26 28.54 -5.72
N SER A 64 -30.58 27.30 -6.13
CA SER A 64 -29.82 26.60 -7.19
C SER A 64 -30.28 26.92 -8.62
N ILE A 65 -31.30 27.78 -8.76
CA ILE A 65 -31.81 28.35 -10.03
C ILE A 65 -31.66 29.88 -9.91
N VAL A 66 -30.44 30.37 -9.75
CA VAL A 66 -30.17 31.81 -9.48
C VAL A 66 -30.45 32.67 -10.72
N VAL A 67 -31.68 33.14 -10.99
CA VAL A 67 -31.92 33.78 -12.32
C VAL A 67 -33.12 34.73 -12.40
N SER A 68 -33.09 35.89 -11.73
CA SER A 68 -34.10 36.92 -12.00
C SER A 68 -33.47 38.31 -12.03
N ILE A 69 -33.29 38.83 -13.24
CA ILE A 69 -33.05 40.27 -13.51
C ILE A 69 -34.16 41.13 -12.88
N GLN A 70 -35.36 40.59 -12.63
CA GLN A 70 -36.47 41.33 -12.02
C GLN A 70 -36.20 41.71 -10.55
N ASP A 71 -35.44 40.89 -9.82
CA ASP A 71 -35.12 41.18 -8.41
C ASP A 71 -33.89 42.10 -8.30
N PHE A 72 -32.96 42.02 -9.25
CA PHE A 72 -31.82 42.93 -9.38
C PHE A 72 -32.24 44.33 -9.89
N GLU A 73 -33.22 44.41 -10.80
CA GLU A 73 -33.83 45.67 -11.25
C GLU A 73 -34.61 46.38 -10.13
N SER A 74 -35.17 45.64 -9.17
CA SER A 74 -35.86 46.24 -8.02
C SER A 74 -34.91 47.02 -7.10
N LEU A 75 -33.63 46.62 -7.06
CA LEU A 75 -32.54 47.26 -6.31
C LEU A 75 -31.89 48.44 -7.05
N LEU A 76 -32.06 48.54 -8.38
CA LEU A 76 -31.52 49.62 -9.21
C LEU A 76 -32.50 50.79 -9.44
N ASN A 77 -33.67 50.77 -8.79
CA ASN A 77 -34.67 51.84 -8.81
C ASN A 77 -34.21 53.28 -8.51
N PRO A 78 -33.05 53.58 -7.88
CA PRO A 78 -32.58 54.96 -7.73
C PRO A 78 -31.81 55.53 -8.94
N TYR A 79 -31.44 54.75 -9.96
CA TYR A 79 -30.58 55.22 -11.05
C TYR A 79 -31.29 55.14 -12.42
N PRO A 80 -31.45 56.26 -13.15
CA PRO A 80 -32.36 56.34 -14.27
C PRO A 80 -31.73 55.82 -15.58
N VAL A 81 -32.63 55.37 -16.45
CA VAL A 81 -32.53 55.23 -17.92
C VAL A 81 -32.13 53.83 -18.45
N LEU A 82 -33.12 53.03 -18.85
CA LEU A 82 -33.30 52.38 -20.17
C LEU A 82 -34.57 51.50 -20.18
N PRO A 83 -35.26 51.31 -21.32
CA PRO A 83 -36.63 50.78 -21.38
C PRO A 83 -36.67 49.26 -21.18
N THR A 84 -37.18 48.82 -20.02
CA THR A 84 -37.26 47.41 -19.62
C THR A 84 -38.47 46.66 -20.19
N VAL A 85 -38.35 45.32 -20.23
CA VAL A 85 -39.34 44.32 -20.72
C VAL A 85 -40.77 44.53 -20.19
N SER A 86 -40.90 45.13 -19.02
CA SER A 86 -42.16 45.54 -18.38
C SER A 86 -42.98 46.52 -19.23
N HIS A 87 -42.33 47.41 -19.99
CA HIS A 87 -43.00 48.35 -20.90
C HIS A 87 -43.55 47.63 -22.15
N ARG A 88 -42.83 46.63 -22.68
CA ARG A 88 -43.27 45.82 -23.83
C ARG A 88 -44.38 44.82 -23.47
N ARG A 89 -44.34 44.24 -22.27
CA ARG A 89 -45.42 43.36 -21.74
C ARG A 89 -46.75 44.09 -21.53
N ARG A 90 -46.73 45.40 -21.28
CA ARG A 90 -47.95 46.23 -21.19
C ARG A 90 -48.60 46.50 -22.55
N ARG A 91 -47.83 46.49 -23.65
CA ARG A 91 -48.37 46.70 -25.00
C ARG A 91 -48.90 45.42 -25.64
N ASN A 92 -48.27 44.26 -25.39
CA ASN A 92 -48.68 42.98 -25.98
C ASN A 92 -48.90 41.90 -24.89
N PRO A 93 -50.16 41.55 -24.55
CA PRO A 93 -50.48 40.59 -23.48
C PRO A 93 -50.14 39.12 -23.76
N SER A 94 -49.76 38.74 -24.98
CA SER A 94 -49.40 37.36 -25.36
C SER A 94 -47.90 37.07 -25.23
N PHE A 95 -47.25 37.54 -24.16
CA PHE A 95 -45.78 37.53 -24.02
C PHE A 95 -45.28 36.41 -23.07
N GLY A 96 -44.84 35.29 -23.64
CA GLY A 96 -44.29 34.11 -22.95
C GLY A 96 -42.83 34.25 -22.48
N ARG A 97 -42.31 33.23 -21.78
CA ARG A 97 -40.90 33.16 -21.29
C ARG A 97 -39.94 32.96 -22.48
N MET A 98 -38.91 33.80 -22.59
CA MET A 98 -37.81 33.62 -23.55
C MET A 98 -36.50 33.25 -22.82
N SER A 99 -35.66 32.44 -23.47
CA SER A 99 -34.26 32.21 -23.08
C SER A 99 -33.38 33.40 -23.47
N PHE A 100 -32.20 33.54 -22.85
CA PHE A 100 -31.27 34.64 -23.11
C PHE A 100 -30.91 34.77 -24.60
N ASP A 101 -30.71 33.65 -25.30
CA ASP A 101 -30.40 33.64 -26.74
C ASP A 101 -31.55 34.19 -27.59
N HIS A 102 -32.80 33.89 -27.22
CA HIS A 102 -33.97 34.37 -27.94
C HIS A 102 -34.23 35.87 -27.68
N VAL A 103 -33.71 36.42 -26.57
CA VAL A 103 -33.74 37.86 -26.27
C VAL A 103 -32.68 38.60 -27.08
N LEU A 104 -31.51 38.00 -27.35
CA LEU A 104 -30.49 38.55 -28.23
C LEU A 104 -30.96 38.55 -29.70
N GLU A 105 -31.56 37.45 -30.19
CA GLU A 105 -32.12 37.34 -31.55
C GLU A 105 -33.27 38.33 -31.81
N VAL A 106 -34.14 38.54 -30.82
CA VAL A 106 -35.24 39.52 -30.93
C VAL A 106 -34.74 40.96 -30.74
N GLY A 107 -33.67 41.17 -29.96
CA GLY A 107 -33.01 42.45 -29.81
C GLY A 107 -32.31 42.93 -31.09
N GLU A 108 -31.71 42.01 -31.84
CA GLU A 108 -31.07 42.27 -33.13
C GLU A 108 -32.06 42.74 -34.22
N HIS A 109 -33.35 42.37 -34.09
CA HIS A 109 -34.40 42.73 -35.05
C HIS A 109 -35.25 43.97 -34.66
N ASP A 110 -35.40 44.30 -33.37
CA ASP A 110 -36.34 45.33 -32.88
C ASP A 110 -35.68 46.38 -31.94
N ASP A 111 -34.70 47.14 -32.46
CA ASP A 111 -34.15 48.39 -31.88
C ASP A 111 -32.93 48.29 -30.92
N TRP A 112 -32.16 47.21 -30.87
CA TRP A 112 -30.87 47.23 -30.14
C TRP A 112 -29.72 47.64 -31.07
N ASP A 113 -28.78 48.43 -30.55
CA ASP A 113 -27.58 48.79 -31.31
C ASP A 113 -26.77 47.51 -31.56
N PRO A 114 -26.51 47.10 -32.83
CA PRO A 114 -25.93 45.80 -33.13
C PRO A 114 -24.56 45.59 -32.47
N GLU A 115 -23.76 46.66 -32.32
CA GLU A 115 -22.48 46.62 -31.59
C GLU A 115 -22.67 46.33 -30.09
N GLY A 116 -23.78 46.76 -29.49
CA GLY A 116 -24.10 46.53 -28.08
C GLY A 116 -24.58 45.10 -27.80
N VAL A 117 -25.30 44.50 -28.75
CA VAL A 117 -25.72 43.08 -28.73
C VAL A 117 -24.48 42.18 -28.83
N GLU A 118 -23.57 42.49 -29.76
CA GLU A 118 -22.32 41.76 -29.98
C GLU A 118 -21.36 41.88 -28.78
N ALA A 119 -21.26 43.08 -28.19
CA ALA A 119 -20.50 43.29 -26.95
C ALA A 119 -21.07 42.47 -25.78
N LEU A 120 -22.40 42.46 -25.59
CA LEU A 120 -23.04 41.65 -24.53
C LEU A 120 -22.83 40.15 -24.74
N ALA A 121 -22.95 39.69 -25.99
CA ALA A 121 -22.73 38.29 -26.35
C ALA A 121 -21.27 37.89 -26.10
N SER A 122 -20.31 38.74 -26.43
CA SER A 122 -18.87 38.51 -26.18
C SER A 122 -18.51 38.49 -24.69
N VAL A 123 -19.21 39.26 -23.86
CA VAL A 123 -19.00 39.30 -22.40
C VAL A 123 -19.65 38.11 -21.71
N ALA A 124 -20.84 37.70 -22.15
CA ALA A 124 -21.60 36.60 -21.55
C ALA A 124 -21.05 35.22 -21.93
N TYR A 125 -20.65 35.04 -23.20
CA TYR A 125 -20.17 33.76 -23.72
C TYR A 125 -18.65 33.69 -23.82
N GLY A 126 -17.92 34.79 -23.60
CA GLY A 126 -16.52 34.85 -24.00
C GLY A 126 -16.38 34.66 -25.52
N GLY A 127 -15.17 34.53 -26.05
CA GLY A 127 -14.93 34.29 -27.49
C GLY A 127 -15.53 33.01 -28.09
N LEU A 128 -16.46 32.34 -27.40
CA LEU A 128 -17.16 31.12 -27.80
C LEU A 128 -18.02 31.28 -29.07
N LEU A 129 -18.40 32.52 -29.41
CA LEU A 129 -19.22 32.81 -30.59
C LEU A 129 -18.40 33.26 -31.82
N THR A 130 -17.12 33.58 -31.66
CA THR A 130 -16.28 34.11 -32.75
C THR A 130 -15.21 33.14 -33.27
N SER A 131 -15.01 32.00 -32.62
CA SER A 131 -14.15 30.92 -33.14
C SER A 131 -14.98 29.86 -33.86
N ALA A 132 -14.84 29.77 -35.18
CA ALA A 132 -15.47 28.76 -36.03
C ALA A 132 -14.96 27.31 -35.83
N GLU A 133 -14.35 27.01 -34.69
CA GLU A 133 -13.96 25.65 -34.30
C GLU A 133 -14.64 25.30 -32.97
N PRO A 134 -15.06 24.03 -32.76
CA PRO A 134 -15.78 23.63 -31.55
C PRO A 134 -14.82 23.58 -30.37
N SER A 135 -14.48 24.74 -29.81
CA SER A 135 -13.70 24.85 -28.59
C SER A 135 -14.61 24.57 -27.40
N SER A 136 -14.49 23.36 -26.87
CA SER A 136 -14.41 23.02 -25.45
C SER A 136 -15.22 23.86 -24.45
N LEU A 137 -16.14 23.20 -23.72
CA LEU A 137 -16.78 23.74 -22.52
C LEU A 137 -15.75 24.35 -21.55
N SER A 138 -15.84 25.65 -21.28
CA SER A 138 -15.13 26.28 -20.19
C SER A 138 -15.78 25.90 -18.85
N VAL A 139 -15.17 24.95 -18.14
CA VAL A 139 -15.61 24.50 -16.82
C VAL A 139 -14.86 25.27 -15.73
N SER A 140 -15.55 25.62 -14.64
CA SER A 140 -14.94 26.27 -13.46
C SER A 140 -13.81 25.43 -12.89
N THR A 141 -12.70 26.06 -12.47
CA THR A 141 -11.57 25.36 -11.83
C THR A 141 -11.99 24.63 -10.55
N ASP A 142 -12.94 25.18 -9.79
CA ASP A 142 -13.46 24.55 -8.57
C ASP A 142 -14.28 23.30 -8.90
N ASP A 143 -15.04 23.32 -10.00
CA ASP A 143 -15.80 22.17 -10.47
C ASP A 143 -14.85 21.09 -11.00
N VAL A 144 -13.77 21.46 -11.67
CA VAL A 144 -12.70 20.52 -12.07
C VAL A 144 -12.04 19.91 -10.83
N GLU A 145 -11.77 20.69 -9.78
CA GLU A 145 -11.20 20.19 -8.51
C GLU A 145 -12.15 19.26 -7.77
N LEU A 146 -13.43 19.62 -7.61
CA LEU A 146 -14.46 18.77 -7.00
C LEU A 146 -14.68 17.47 -7.78
N LEU A 147 -14.65 17.55 -9.11
CA LEU A 147 -14.83 16.39 -9.98
C LEU A 147 -13.58 15.50 -9.98
N LEU A 148 -12.39 16.09 -9.82
CA LEU A 148 -11.14 15.36 -9.55
C LEU A 148 -11.16 14.71 -8.17
N GLU A 149 -11.58 15.40 -7.11
CA GLU A 149 -11.70 14.85 -5.76
C GLU A 149 -12.70 13.69 -5.71
N PHE A 150 -13.88 13.88 -6.30
CA PHE A 150 -14.88 12.83 -6.45
C PHE A 150 -14.32 11.64 -7.22
N GLN A 151 -13.66 11.89 -8.36
CA GLN A 151 -13.11 10.81 -9.16
C GLN A 151 -11.94 10.11 -8.47
N ILE A 152 -11.10 10.81 -7.71
CA ILE A 152 -10.05 10.23 -6.87
C ILE A 152 -10.68 9.36 -5.77
N GLU A 153 -11.74 9.84 -5.10
CA GLU A 153 -12.43 9.08 -4.06
C GLU A 153 -13.10 7.81 -4.64
N GLN A 154 -13.73 7.91 -5.81
CA GLN A 154 -14.33 6.75 -6.49
C GLN A 154 -13.28 5.79 -7.05
N MET A 155 -12.16 6.31 -7.58
CA MET A 155 -11.02 5.50 -8.00
C MET A 155 -10.38 4.76 -6.82
N GLN A 156 -10.29 5.41 -5.65
CA GLN A 156 -9.80 4.82 -4.41
C GLN A 156 -10.78 3.77 -3.86
N LYS A 157 -12.10 4.03 -3.86
CA LYS A 157 -13.11 3.10 -3.31
C LYS A 157 -13.40 1.88 -4.19
N HIS A 158 -13.44 2.04 -5.51
CA HIS A 158 -13.96 1.00 -6.41
C HIS A 158 -13.00 0.57 -7.54
N GLY A 159 -11.84 1.23 -7.66
CA GLY A 159 -10.88 0.95 -8.73
C GLY A 159 -11.37 1.39 -10.12
N ASN A 160 -10.43 1.55 -11.06
CA ASN A 160 -10.67 2.19 -12.35
C ASN A 160 -11.65 1.41 -13.25
N ARG A 161 -12.89 1.89 -13.35
CA ARG A 161 -13.77 1.69 -14.51
C ARG A 161 -14.37 3.02 -14.95
N VAL A 162 -13.55 3.85 -15.58
CA VAL A 162 -14.02 5.02 -16.31
C VAL A 162 -14.07 4.63 -17.79
N PRO A 163 -15.25 4.62 -18.46
CA PRO A 163 -15.36 4.36 -19.89
C PRO A 163 -14.41 5.23 -20.70
N ALA A 164 -13.83 4.70 -21.78
CA ALA A 164 -12.84 5.42 -22.59
C ALA A 164 -13.35 6.79 -23.08
N GLU A 165 -14.65 6.89 -23.35
CA GLU A 165 -15.33 8.13 -23.73
C GLU A 165 -15.27 9.20 -22.63
N VAL A 166 -15.41 8.80 -21.36
CA VAL A 166 -15.33 9.72 -20.22
C VAL A 166 -13.87 10.12 -19.96
N GLN A 167 -12.91 9.21 -20.17
CA GLN A 167 -11.47 9.53 -20.08
C GLN A 167 -11.00 10.50 -21.16
N HIS A 168 -11.55 10.40 -22.38
CA HIS A 168 -11.26 11.34 -23.45
C HIS A 168 -11.83 12.72 -23.14
N LYS A 169 -13.11 12.78 -22.75
CA LYS A 169 -13.76 14.04 -22.32
C LYS A 169 -13.01 14.71 -21.17
N PHE A 170 -12.52 13.94 -20.19
CA PHE A 170 -11.73 14.47 -19.08
C PHE A 170 -10.36 15.00 -19.50
N ARG A 171 -9.69 14.29 -20.42
CA ARG A 171 -8.38 14.71 -20.95
C ARG A 171 -8.48 15.97 -21.78
N ASP A 172 -9.59 16.13 -22.51
CA ASP A 172 -9.83 17.34 -23.28
C ASP A 172 -10.17 18.50 -22.33
N LEU A 173 -11.02 18.29 -21.32
CA LEU A 173 -11.28 19.28 -20.25
C LEU A 173 -10.02 19.76 -19.49
N LEU A 174 -9.04 18.87 -19.26
CA LEU A 174 -7.78 19.21 -18.57
C LEU A 174 -6.77 19.97 -19.44
N LYS A 175 -6.87 19.87 -20.77
CA LYS A 175 -5.99 20.61 -21.69
C LYS A 175 -6.41 22.07 -21.82
N ASP A 176 -7.70 22.35 -21.62
CA ASP A 176 -8.28 23.68 -21.83
C ASP A 176 -8.24 24.57 -20.57
N SER A 177 -7.92 24.01 -19.40
CA SER A 177 -7.69 24.79 -18.18
C SER A 177 -6.29 25.44 -18.17
N VAL A 178 -6.23 26.78 -18.29
CA VAL A 178 -5.00 27.61 -18.37
C VAL A 178 -4.09 27.50 -17.13
N VAL A 179 -4.59 26.96 -16.03
CA VAL A 179 -3.76 26.58 -14.88
C VAL A 179 -3.85 25.07 -14.73
N VAL A 180 -2.82 24.36 -15.22
CA VAL A 180 -2.65 22.93 -14.97
C VAL A 180 -2.74 22.70 -13.46
N PRO A 181 -3.78 22.01 -12.95
CA PRO A 181 -3.90 21.75 -11.53
C PRO A 181 -2.78 20.81 -11.10
N SER A 182 -2.20 21.10 -9.94
CA SER A 182 -1.10 20.35 -9.29
C SER A 182 -1.29 18.83 -9.26
N THR A 183 -2.52 18.34 -9.41
CA THR A 183 -2.96 16.94 -9.38
C THR A 183 -2.53 16.11 -10.59
N ALA A 184 -2.35 16.71 -11.77
CA ALA A 184 -1.82 15.99 -12.94
C ALA A 184 -0.30 15.72 -12.81
N HIS A 185 0.42 16.60 -12.11
CA HIS A 185 1.80 16.37 -11.69
C HIS A 185 1.86 15.34 -10.55
N TYR A 186 0.86 15.26 -9.68
CA TYR A 186 0.78 14.25 -8.60
C TYR A 186 0.93 12.82 -9.11
N LEU A 187 0.28 12.47 -10.22
CA LEU A 187 0.31 11.11 -10.75
C LEU A 187 1.63 10.75 -11.43
N SER A 188 2.32 11.72 -12.06
CA SER A 188 3.66 11.48 -12.66
C SER A 188 4.82 11.65 -11.66
N VAL A 189 4.62 12.38 -10.56
CA VAL A 189 5.60 12.64 -9.50
C VAL A 189 5.55 11.59 -8.37
N LEU A 190 4.59 10.65 -8.38
CA LEU A 190 4.59 9.49 -7.47
C LEU A 190 5.84 8.59 -7.61
N GLY A 191 6.67 8.80 -8.63
CA GLY A 191 8.00 8.18 -8.77
C GLY A 191 9.18 9.05 -8.33
N ALA A 192 8.97 10.21 -7.71
CA ALA A 192 10.00 11.22 -7.56
C ALA A 192 10.75 11.16 -6.21
N GLY A 193 12.07 11.40 -6.29
CA GLY A 193 13.01 11.29 -5.19
C GLY A 193 12.76 12.25 -4.02
N LYS A 194 13.62 12.17 -3.00
CA LYS A 194 13.47 12.88 -1.69
C LYS A 194 13.14 14.38 -1.80
N GLU A 195 13.68 15.06 -2.81
CA GLU A 195 13.50 16.49 -3.03
C GLU A 195 12.06 16.85 -3.42
N SER A 196 11.40 16.00 -4.21
CA SER A 196 9.99 16.18 -4.60
C SER A 196 9.06 16.03 -3.40
N LEU A 197 9.29 15.04 -2.53
CA LEU A 197 8.51 14.82 -1.31
C LEU A 197 8.70 15.98 -0.32
N ALA A 198 9.91 16.53 -0.20
CA ALA A 198 10.18 17.70 0.62
C ALA A 198 9.41 18.93 0.12
N TYR A 199 9.37 19.17 -1.19
CA TYR A 199 8.56 20.23 -1.79
C TYR A 199 7.07 20.03 -1.53
N LEU A 200 6.56 18.81 -1.77
CA LEU A 200 5.15 18.48 -1.56
C LEU A 200 4.74 18.64 -0.09
N ARG A 201 5.64 18.35 0.86
CA ARG A 201 5.39 18.57 2.29
C ARG A 201 5.17 20.04 2.60
N VAL A 202 6.02 20.93 2.08
CA VAL A 202 5.91 22.38 2.29
C VAL A 202 4.60 22.87 1.67
N LYS A 203 4.30 22.43 0.45
CA LYS A 203 3.06 22.80 -0.23
C LYS A 203 1.80 22.29 0.47
N ALA A 204 1.78 21.03 0.92
CA ALA A 204 0.66 20.48 1.68
C ALA A 204 0.37 21.28 2.97
N LYS A 205 1.43 21.78 3.61
CA LYS A 205 1.33 22.61 4.81
C LYS A 205 0.79 24.01 4.48
N GLU A 206 1.24 24.60 3.37
CA GLU A 206 0.75 25.91 2.89
C GLU A 206 -0.72 25.86 2.45
N THR A 207 -1.15 24.77 1.81
CA THR A 207 -2.52 24.57 1.31
C THR A 207 -3.47 23.97 2.35
N ASN A 208 -2.99 23.65 3.55
CA ASN A 208 -3.73 22.97 4.62
C ASN A 208 -4.40 21.63 4.21
N MET A 209 -3.91 20.98 3.15
CA MET A 209 -4.42 19.69 2.69
C MET A 209 -3.93 18.55 3.60
N GLY A 210 -4.78 18.11 4.53
CA GLY A 210 -4.43 17.11 5.55
C GLY A 210 -4.10 15.73 4.99
N THR A 211 -4.88 15.25 4.02
CA THR A 211 -4.70 13.94 3.37
C THR A 211 -3.35 13.87 2.66
N LEU A 212 -3.06 14.91 1.87
CA LEU A 212 -1.79 15.15 1.19
C LEU A 212 -0.61 15.18 2.17
N TRP A 213 -0.76 15.91 3.26
CA TRP A 213 0.33 16.05 4.23
C TRP A 213 0.61 14.71 4.91
N SER A 214 -0.42 13.95 5.28
CA SER A 214 -0.26 12.60 5.84
C SER A 214 0.38 11.63 4.84
N SER A 215 -0.04 11.63 3.57
CA SER A 215 0.51 10.73 2.56
C SER A 215 1.97 11.04 2.23
N VAL A 216 2.37 12.31 2.20
CA VAL A 216 3.77 12.71 2.01
C VAL A 216 4.64 12.27 3.19
N LEU A 217 4.16 12.40 4.43
CA LEU A 217 4.88 11.91 5.62
C LEU A 217 5.09 10.39 5.58
N ILE A 218 4.05 9.64 5.19
CA ILE A 218 4.07 8.18 5.04
C ILE A 218 5.04 7.76 3.91
N SER A 219 5.00 8.45 2.76
CA SER A 219 5.88 8.17 1.62
C SER A 219 7.35 8.52 1.90
N GLU A 220 7.61 9.59 2.64
CA GLU A 220 8.99 9.93 3.07
C GLU A 220 9.51 8.92 4.08
N ALA A 221 8.67 8.46 5.02
CA ALA A 221 9.03 7.37 5.91
C ALA A 221 9.33 6.07 5.12
N LYS A 222 8.50 5.73 4.13
CA LYS A 222 8.76 4.59 3.23
C LYS A 222 10.13 4.74 2.57
N LEU A 223 10.35 5.84 1.86
CA LEU A 223 11.59 6.10 1.12
C LEU A 223 12.83 6.10 2.03
N GLY A 224 12.71 6.64 3.24
CA GLY A 224 13.77 6.59 4.25
C GLY A 224 14.12 5.15 4.64
N LEU A 225 13.11 4.31 4.88
CA LEU A 225 13.31 2.90 5.18
C LEU A 225 13.90 2.11 4.00
N MET A 226 13.46 2.38 2.76
CA MET A 226 13.97 1.74 1.55
C MET A 226 15.48 2.01 1.38
N ASN A 227 15.91 3.25 1.69
CA ASN A 227 17.31 3.68 1.62
C ASN A 227 18.17 3.23 2.80
N GLY A 228 17.58 2.70 3.88
CA GLY A 228 18.32 2.31 5.07
C GLY A 228 18.64 3.45 6.02
N GLU A 229 17.83 4.52 6.02
CA GLU A 229 17.95 5.62 6.97
C GLU A 229 17.51 5.23 8.39
N SER A 230 17.55 6.19 9.31
CA SER A 230 17.22 5.97 10.71
C SER A 230 15.77 5.49 10.90
N VAL A 231 15.61 4.42 11.67
CA VAL A 231 14.31 3.91 12.11
C VAL A 231 13.60 4.95 12.99
N ALA A 232 14.35 5.74 13.77
CA ALA A 232 13.79 6.73 14.68
C ALA A 232 13.12 7.89 13.92
N THR A 233 13.75 8.40 12.85
CA THR A 233 13.16 9.45 12.02
C THR A 233 11.93 8.95 11.28
N SER A 234 11.98 7.71 10.77
CA SER A 234 10.83 7.08 10.12
C SER A 234 9.65 6.92 11.09
N LEU A 235 9.91 6.49 12.33
CA LEU A 235 8.89 6.39 13.37
C LEU A 235 8.32 7.76 13.75
N GLU A 236 9.16 8.80 13.85
CA GLU A 236 8.71 10.16 14.12
C GLU A 236 7.75 10.68 13.03
N LEU A 237 8.08 10.46 11.75
CA LEU A 237 7.20 10.80 10.63
C LEU A 237 5.86 10.05 10.70
N LEU A 238 5.89 8.75 11.07
CA LEU A 238 4.68 7.96 11.24
C LEU A 238 3.83 8.44 12.43
N VAL A 239 4.43 8.83 13.55
CA VAL A 239 3.71 9.38 14.71
C VAL A 239 3.07 10.72 14.36
N ARG A 240 3.80 11.60 13.65
CA ARG A 240 3.25 12.87 13.15
C ARG A 240 2.08 12.65 12.19
N SER A 241 2.19 11.68 11.28
CA SER A 241 1.09 11.32 10.38
C SER A 241 -0.12 10.78 11.13
N SER A 242 0.09 9.96 12.17
CA SER A 242 -0.97 9.43 13.02
C SER A 242 -1.70 10.54 13.79
N HIS A 243 -0.95 11.47 14.38
CA HIS A 243 -1.53 12.63 15.06
C HIS A 243 -2.44 13.44 14.13
N LEU A 244 -1.98 13.72 12.91
CA LEU A 244 -2.74 14.44 11.90
C LEU A 244 -4.01 13.70 11.48
N ILE A 245 -3.93 12.37 11.30
CA ILE A 245 -5.07 11.53 10.92
C ILE A 245 -6.15 11.57 12.00
N VAL A 246 -5.74 11.51 13.28
CA VAL A 246 -6.67 11.57 14.42
C VAL A 246 -7.28 12.96 14.57
N GLU A 247 -6.46 14.01 14.48
CA GLU A 247 -6.92 15.41 14.63
C GLU A 247 -7.92 15.81 13.53
N LYS A 248 -7.63 15.42 12.27
CA LYS A 248 -8.48 15.74 11.12
C LYS A 248 -9.53 14.65 10.81
N ASN A 249 -9.66 13.62 11.66
CA ASN A 249 -10.61 12.51 11.51
C ASN A 249 -10.58 11.83 10.12
N MET A 250 -9.38 11.63 9.56
CA MET A 250 -9.19 11.10 8.20
C MET A 250 -9.22 9.58 8.18
N LYS A 251 -10.42 9.00 8.30
CA LYS A 251 -10.62 7.54 8.45
C LYS A 251 -10.01 6.68 7.34
N ASN A 252 -10.03 7.17 6.09
CA ASN A 252 -9.49 6.43 4.94
C ASN A 252 -7.97 6.22 5.02
N MET A 253 -7.24 7.06 5.76
CA MET A 253 -5.77 7.03 5.81
C MET A 253 -5.21 6.06 6.87
N PHE A 254 -6.05 5.47 7.72
CA PHE A 254 -5.59 4.49 8.72
C PHE A 254 -4.98 3.25 8.07
N GLY A 255 -5.47 2.81 6.90
CA GLY A 255 -4.94 1.64 6.19
C GLY A 255 -3.48 1.82 5.76
N ALA A 256 -3.19 2.89 5.03
CA ALA A 256 -1.83 3.24 4.62
C ALA A 256 -0.88 3.46 5.81
N GLN A 257 -1.33 4.16 6.87
CA GLN A 257 -0.51 4.45 8.04
C GLN A 257 -0.16 3.17 8.83
N LEU A 258 -1.16 2.35 9.13
CA LEU A 258 -0.96 1.11 9.88
C LEU A 258 -0.15 0.11 9.06
N SER A 259 -0.32 0.06 7.74
CA SER A 259 0.49 -0.79 6.85
C SER A 259 1.98 -0.45 6.92
N MET A 260 2.32 0.84 6.94
CA MET A 260 3.71 1.26 7.16
C MET A 260 4.23 0.94 8.56
N LYS A 261 3.41 1.14 9.59
CA LYS A 261 3.77 0.79 10.97
C LYS A 261 4.06 -0.71 11.09
N MET A 262 3.20 -1.55 10.51
CA MET A 262 3.43 -2.99 10.44
C MET A 262 4.74 -3.29 9.69
N ALA A 263 5.01 -2.66 8.54
CA ALA A 263 6.25 -2.88 7.78
C ALA A 263 7.52 -2.50 8.58
N LEU A 264 7.45 -1.41 9.36
CA LEU A 264 8.51 -1.00 10.28
C LEU A 264 8.75 -2.05 11.37
N LEU A 265 7.69 -2.59 11.96
CA LEU A 265 7.78 -3.62 13.02
C LEU A 265 8.41 -4.91 12.48
N ASP A 266 8.02 -5.36 11.28
CA ASP A 266 8.62 -6.54 10.63
C ASP A 266 10.10 -6.31 10.31
N ARG A 267 10.47 -5.09 9.88
CA ARG A 267 11.87 -4.73 9.66
C ARG A 267 12.72 -4.87 10.92
N ILE A 268 12.20 -4.45 12.08
CA ILE A 268 12.87 -4.56 13.38
C ILE A 268 12.85 -6.01 13.90
N GLY A 269 12.03 -6.88 13.29
CA GLY A 269 11.88 -8.27 13.69
C GLY A 269 10.90 -8.48 14.85
N LEU A 270 9.93 -7.56 15.02
CA LEU A 270 8.85 -7.66 16.00
C LEU A 270 7.56 -8.16 15.34
N ALA A 271 7.60 -9.37 14.80
CA ALA A 271 6.51 -9.97 14.02
C ALA A 271 5.20 -10.06 14.83
N HIS A 272 5.26 -10.43 16.12
CA HIS A 272 4.06 -10.49 16.96
C HIS A 272 3.31 -9.15 17.06
N LEU A 273 4.02 -8.03 17.14
CA LEU A 273 3.39 -6.71 17.18
C LEU A 273 2.79 -6.34 15.84
N SER A 274 3.47 -6.66 14.73
CA SER A 274 2.94 -6.49 13.38
C SER A 274 1.64 -7.26 13.16
N ASN A 275 1.54 -8.49 13.66
CA ASN A 275 0.32 -9.29 13.63
C ASN A 275 -0.80 -8.67 14.47
N MET A 276 -0.49 -8.19 15.67
CA MET A 276 -1.46 -7.51 16.52
C MET A 276 -2.01 -6.25 15.84
N GLU A 277 -1.14 -5.43 15.25
CA GLU A 277 -1.54 -4.22 14.51
C GLU A 277 -2.38 -4.57 13.27
N SER A 278 -2.05 -5.66 12.57
CA SER A 278 -2.84 -6.17 11.45
C SER A 278 -4.25 -6.59 11.89
N GLU A 279 -4.36 -7.31 13.01
CA GLU A 279 -5.67 -7.69 13.56
C GLU A 279 -6.47 -6.49 14.06
N MET A 280 -5.80 -5.51 14.69
CA MET A 280 -6.43 -4.26 15.11
C MET A 280 -7.00 -3.49 13.90
N PHE A 281 -6.23 -3.40 12.82
CA PHE A 281 -6.69 -2.78 11.58
C PHE A 281 -7.95 -3.47 11.04
N LEU A 282 -7.92 -4.80 10.89
CA LEU A 282 -9.04 -5.55 10.35
C LEU A 282 -10.31 -5.44 11.21
N ARG A 283 -10.19 -5.36 12.54
CA ARG A 283 -11.35 -5.26 13.44
C ARG A 283 -11.91 -3.84 13.54
N CYS A 284 -11.05 -2.84 13.60
CA CYS A 284 -11.45 -1.47 13.95
C CYS A 284 -11.57 -0.54 12.74
N HIS A 285 -10.73 -0.72 11.72
CA HIS A 285 -10.56 0.26 10.64
C HIS A 285 -10.99 -0.24 9.26
N ALA A 286 -11.05 -1.56 9.03
CA ALA A 286 -11.39 -2.15 7.72
C ALA A 286 -12.68 -1.60 7.10
N ARG A 287 -13.74 -1.41 7.90
CA ARG A 287 -15.04 -0.91 7.43
C ARG A 287 -15.00 0.50 6.85
N GLN A 288 -13.99 1.28 7.21
CA GLN A 288 -13.86 2.70 6.84
C GLN A 288 -12.66 2.95 5.93
N SER A 289 -11.81 1.95 5.70
CA SER A 289 -10.66 2.03 4.81
C SER A 289 -10.99 1.57 3.39
N VAL A 290 -10.07 1.84 2.47
CA VAL A 290 -10.13 1.31 1.10
C VAL A 290 -9.97 -0.21 1.13
N PHE A 291 -10.77 -0.93 0.31
CA PHE A 291 -10.70 -2.40 0.25
C PHE A 291 -9.31 -2.93 -0.16
N ASP A 292 -8.55 -2.18 -0.96
CA ASP A 292 -7.16 -2.52 -1.31
C ASP A 292 -6.27 -2.65 -0.06
N ASP A 293 -6.46 -1.79 0.94
CA ASP A 293 -5.71 -1.86 2.21
C ASP A 293 -6.14 -3.09 3.04
N GLU A 294 -7.44 -3.40 3.07
CA GLU A 294 -7.97 -4.61 3.71
C GLU A 294 -7.40 -5.89 3.07
N LEU A 295 -7.38 -5.92 1.73
CA LEU A 295 -6.82 -7.02 0.96
C LEU A 295 -5.32 -7.18 1.23
N LYS A 296 -4.55 -6.10 1.20
CA LYS A 296 -3.09 -6.09 1.45
C LYS A 296 -2.77 -6.62 2.84
N VAL A 297 -3.46 -6.12 3.88
CA VAL A 297 -3.22 -6.57 5.26
C VAL A 297 -3.65 -8.03 5.45
N THR A 298 -4.75 -8.45 4.84
CA THR A 298 -5.20 -9.85 4.90
C THR A 298 -4.23 -10.80 4.21
N CYS A 299 -3.76 -10.44 3.01
CA CYS A 299 -2.74 -11.21 2.29
C CYS A 299 -1.43 -11.31 3.07
N ARG A 300 -0.98 -10.23 3.70
CA ARG A 300 0.21 -10.25 4.56
C ARG A 300 0.07 -11.21 5.74
N LEU A 301 -1.06 -11.15 6.46
CA LEU A 301 -1.36 -12.08 7.55
C LEU A 301 -1.40 -13.54 7.06
N ALA A 302 -1.98 -13.78 5.89
CA ALA A 302 -2.03 -15.12 5.30
C ALA A 302 -0.63 -15.66 4.98
N VAL A 303 0.27 -14.82 4.42
CA VAL A 303 1.67 -15.20 4.19
C VAL A 303 2.40 -15.50 5.51
N GLN A 304 2.25 -14.67 6.53
CA GLN A 304 2.86 -14.92 7.85
C GLN A 304 2.35 -16.23 8.49
N LEU A 305 1.06 -16.56 8.32
CA LEU A 305 0.52 -17.86 8.78
C LEU A 305 1.10 -19.03 7.98
N ALA A 306 1.28 -18.87 6.66
CA ALA A 306 1.93 -19.86 5.82
C ALA A 306 3.40 -20.08 6.23
N GLU A 307 4.13 -19.03 6.61
CA GLU A 307 5.49 -19.14 7.14
C GLU A 307 5.57 -19.91 8.46
N ARG A 308 4.48 -19.93 9.24
CA ARG A 308 4.33 -20.74 10.46
C ARG A 308 3.83 -22.17 10.19
N GLY A 309 3.64 -22.55 8.93
CA GLY A 309 3.09 -23.86 8.53
C GLY A 309 1.58 -24.01 8.67
N LYS A 310 0.84 -22.95 9.04
CA LYS A 310 -0.63 -22.98 9.15
C LYS A 310 -1.29 -22.66 7.81
N TYR A 311 -1.06 -23.50 6.80
CA TYR A 311 -1.51 -23.25 5.43
C TYR A 311 -3.04 -23.21 5.30
N ASP A 312 -3.76 -24.09 6.00
CA ASP A 312 -5.22 -24.14 5.90
C ASP A 312 -5.88 -22.92 6.53
N ASP A 313 -5.35 -22.43 7.66
CA ASP A 313 -5.83 -21.19 8.29
C ASP A 313 -5.51 -19.96 7.42
N ALA A 314 -4.37 -19.97 6.74
CA ALA A 314 -4.00 -18.92 5.79
C ALA A 314 -4.97 -18.87 4.60
N LEU A 315 -5.33 -20.03 4.03
CA LEU A 315 -6.31 -20.11 2.94
C LEU A 315 -7.71 -19.70 3.40
N LYS A 316 -8.16 -20.16 4.56
CA LYS A 316 -9.45 -19.74 5.15
C LYS A 316 -9.53 -18.23 5.35
N LYS A 317 -8.42 -17.58 5.76
CA LYS A 317 -8.38 -16.11 5.88
C LYS A 317 -8.54 -15.41 4.53
N LEU A 318 -7.95 -15.94 3.46
CA LEU A 318 -8.13 -15.39 2.11
C LEU A 318 -9.54 -15.63 1.58
N GLU A 319 -10.15 -16.77 1.90
CA GLU A 319 -11.52 -17.12 1.49
C GLU A 319 -12.60 -16.33 2.26
N ALA A 320 -12.26 -15.77 3.43
CA ALA A 320 -13.17 -14.95 4.22
C ALA A 320 -13.38 -13.53 3.67
N LEU A 321 -12.67 -13.13 2.62
CA LEU A 321 -12.82 -11.83 1.98
C LEU A 321 -14.11 -11.75 1.17
N ASP A 322 -14.73 -10.56 1.09
CA ASP A 322 -15.99 -10.37 0.36
C ASP A 322 -15.83 -10.62 -1.15
N GLU A 323 -16.57 -11.62 -1.65
CA GLU A 323 -16.62 -11.99 -3.07
C GLU A 323 -17.05 -10.82 -3.96
N ASN A 324 -17.86 -9.89 -3.45
CA ASN A 324 -18.33 -8.75 -4.23
C ASN A 324 -17.22 -7.72 -4.50
N ALA A 325 -16.32 -7.52 -3.54
CA ALA A 325 -15.19 -6.62 -3.68
C ALA A 325 -14.09 -7.20 -4.59
N LEU A 326 -13.98 -8.54 -4.65
CA LEU A 326 -13.09 -9.29 -5.54
C LEU A 326 -13.56 -9.36 -7.00
N ARG A 327 -14.72 -8.79 -7.36
CA ARG A 327 -15.16 -8.72 -8.77
C ARG A 327 -14.30 -7.79 -9.63
N SER A 328 -13.61 -6.85 -8.99
CA SER A 328 -12.69 -5.95 -9.65
C SER A 328 -11.42 -6.70 -10.06
N TRP A 329 -10.95 -6.49 -11.29
CA TRP A 329 -9.85 -7.29 -11.87
C TRP A 329 -8.55 -7.16 -11.06
N LYS A 330 -8.16 -5.95 -10.64
CA LYS A 330 -6.91 -5.71 -9.89
C LYS A 330 -6.88 -6.46 -8.52
N PRO A 331 -7.84 -6.24 -7.61
CA PRO A 331 -7.98 -7.04 -6.38
C PRO A 331 -8.10 -8.54 -6.61
N SER A 332 -8.86 -8.97 -7.63
CA SER A 332 -9.00 -10.40 -7.96
C SER A 332 -7.67 -11.04 -8.33
N GLN A 333 -6.88 -10.37 -9.17
CA GLN A 333 -5.55 -10.82 -9.54
C GLN A 333 -4.60 -10.86 -8.34
N TYR A 334 -4.62 -9.83 -7.50
CA TYR A 334 -3.81 -9.76 -6.29
C TYR A 334 -4.14 -10.94 -5.37
N TRP A 335 -5.43 -11.20 -5.12
CA TRP A 335 -5.89 -12.35 -4.35
C TRP A 335 -5.43 -13.68 -4.94
N PHE A 336 -5.59 -13.87 -6.26
CA PHE A 336 -5.18 -15.11 -6.93
C PHE A 336 -3.66 -15.34 -6.83
N LYS A 337 -2.86 -14.28 -6.95
CA LYS A 337 -1.39 -14.33 -6.81
C LYS A 337 -0.98 -14.76 -5.41
N TYR A 338 -1.53 -14.16 -4.35
CA TYR A 338 -1.21 -14.57 -2.97
C TYR A 338 -1.68 -15.98 -2.63
N ARG A 339 -2.86 -16.38 -3.13
CA ARG A 339 -3.34 -17.76 -3.01
C ARG A 339 -2.38 -18.74 -3.71
N GLY A 340 -1.91 -18.40 -4.90
CA GLY A 340 -0.90 -19.17 -5.63
C GLY A 340 0.42 -19.27 -4.88
N ILE A 341 0.91 -18.16 -4.31
CA ILE A 341 2.14 -18.10 -3.51
C ILE A 341 2.06 -19.02 -2.28
N ILE A 342 0.94 -19.02 -1.56
CA ILE A 342 0.77 -19.88 -0.37
C ILE A 342 0.76 -21.37 -0.76
N LYS A 343 0.03 -21.72 -1.83
CA LYS A 343 0.00 -23.10 -2.33
C LYS A 343 1.37 -23.56 -2.84
N LEU A 344 2.03 -22.72 -3.64
CA LEU A 344 3.38 -22.96 -4.13
C LEU A 344 4.36 -23.16 -2.96
N THR A 345 4.26 -22.33 -1.92
CA THR A 345 5.09 -22.48 -0.72
C THR A 345 4.83 -23.81 -0.04
N ARG A 346 3.56 -24.22 0.11
CA ARG A 346 3.19 -25.52 0.68
C ARG A 346 3.78 -26.68 -0.14
N ASP A 347 3.59 -26.68 -1.46
CA ASP A 347 4.07 -27.74 -2.35
C ASP A 347 5.60 -27.83 -2.33
N LEU A 348 6.30 -26.69 -2.31
CA LEU A 348 7.76 -26.64 -2.18
C LEU A 348 8.27 -27.19 -0.84
N ARG A 349 7.50 -27.00 0.26
CA ARG A 349 7.86 -27.51 1.59
C ARG A 349 7.61 -29.01 1.71
N HIS A 350 6.55 -29.49 1.06
CA HIS A 350 6.20 -30.91 0.94
C HIS A 350 7.06 -31.65 -0.11
N ASN A 351 7.88 -30.92 -0.87
CA ASN A 351 8.75 -31.42 -1.94
C ASN A 351 7.99 -31.99 -3.16
N ASN A 352 6.77 -31.50 -3.41
CA ASN A 352 6.04 -31.75 -4.66
C ASN A 352 6.51 -30.75 -5.74
N LEU A 353 7.59 -31.11 -6.44
CA LEU A 353 8.25 -30.22 -7.41
C LEU A 353 7.47 -30.07 -8.72
N ASP A 354 6.62 -31.03 -9.07
CA ASP A 354 5.84 -31.02 -10.32
C ASP A 354 4.60 -30.13 -10.17
N GLY A 355 3.86 -30.27 -9.06
CA GLY A 355 2.76 -29.37 -8.70
C GLY A 355 3.24 -27.92 -8.54
N ALA A 356 4.40 -27.73 -7.89
CA ALA A 356 5.02 -26.43 -7.74
C ALA A 356 5.32 -25.76 -9.10
N GLU A 357 5.84 -26.48 -10.09
CA GLU A 357 6.14 -25.91 -11.41
C GLU A 357 4.87 -25.54 -12.19
N GLN A 358 3.80 -26.33 -12.08
CA GLN A 358 2.52 -25.97 -12.72
C GLN A 358 2.00 -24.64 -12.17
N ILE A 359 1.95 -24.48 -10.84
CA ILE A 359 1.51 -23.23 -10.21
C ILE A 359 2.45 -22.07 -10.57
N LEU A 360 3.76 -22.32 -10.55
CA LEU A 360 4.76 -21.32 -10.88
C LEU A 360 4.63 -20.86 -12.33
N SER A 361 4.41 -21.78 -13.29
CA SER A 361 4.21 -21.44 -14.69
C SER A 361 2.98 -20.54 -14.91
N GLN A 362 1.89 -20.81 -14.19
CA GLN A 362 0.69 -19.97 -14.18
C GLN A 362 0.98 -18.57 -13.62
N LEU A 363 1.73 -18.48 -12.52
CA LEU A 363 2.12 -17.21 -11.92
C LEU A 363 3.09 -16.41 -12.80
N LEU A 364 4.04 -17.08 -13.47
CA LEU A 364 5.01 -16.45 -14.38
C LEU A 364 4.34 -15.96 -15.68
N GLN A 365 3.36 -16.68 -16.22
CA GLN A 365 2.58 -16.21 -17.37
C GLN A 365 1.80 -14.93 -17.06
N SER A 366 1.40 -14.74 -15.80
CA SER A 366 0.71 -13.53 -15.33
C SER A 366 1.62 -12.31 -15.08
N LYS A 367 2.92 -12.40 -15.41
CA LYS A 367 3.89 -11.29 -15.21
C LYS A 367 3.73 -10.11 -16.16
N MET A 368 3.02 -10.27 -17.28
CA MET A 368 2.83 -9.20 -18.27
C MET A 368 1.83 -8.11 -17.82
N ASP A 369 1.14 -8.32 -16.70
CA ASP A 369 0.19 -7.38 -16.10
C ASP A 369 0.88 -6.59 -14.99
N ASP A 370 0.80 -5.25 -14.98
CA ASP A 370 1.32 -4.31 -13.94
C ASP A 370 1.47 -4.93 -12.53
N MET A 371 2.59 -5.60 -12.26
CA MET A 371 2.86 -6.26 -10.98
C MET A 371 3.41 -5.25 -9.99
N GLU A 372 2.90 -5.23 -8.76
CA GLU A 372 3.64 -4.60 -7.66
C GLU A 372 5.01 -5.30 -7.52
N PRO A 373 6.12 -4.55 -7.40
CA PRO A 373 7.47 -5.11 -7.44
C PRO A 373 7.72 -6.14 -6.34
N ASP A 374 7.06 -6.01 -5.18
CA ASP A 374 7.17 -6.94 -4.05
C ASP A 374 6.62 -8.33 -4.39
N ILE A 375 5.53 -8.41 -5.16
CA ILE A 375 4.90 -9.69 -5.55
C ILE A 375 5.75 -10.39 -6.60
N ALA A 376 6.24 -9.62 -7.59
CA ALA A 376 7.16 -10.13 -8.60
C ALA A 376 8.39 -10.76 -7.92
N PHE A 377 8.97 -10.06 -6.95
CA PHE A 377 10.08 -10.55 -6.17
C PHE A 377 9.77 -11.86 -5.41
N MET A 378 8.60 -11.96 -4.75
CA MET A 378 8.23 -13.19 -4.05
C MET A 378 8.09 -14.39 -5.00
N ILE A 379 7.50 -14.20 -6.17
CA ILE A 379 7.37 -15.26 -7.18
C ILE A 379 8.74 -15.68 -7.69
N ASP A 380 9.61 -14.73 -8.00
CA ASP A 380 10.97 -15.02 -8.45
C ASP A 380 11.82 -15.69 -7.36
N TYR A 381 11.67 -15.28 -6.10
CA TYR A 381 12.31 -15.95 -4.97
C TYR A 381 11.88 -17.42 -4.86
N LEU A 382 10.59 -17.71 -5.02
CA LEU A 382 10.07 -19.09 -5.03
C LEU A 382 10.52 -19.87 -6.28
N HIS A 383 10.69 -19.21 -7.43
CA HIS A 383 11.27 -19.80 -8.62
C HIS A 383 12.72 -20.26 -8.36
N ILE A 384 13.53 -19.40 -7.77
CA ILE A 384 14.91 -19.74 -7.38
C ILE A 384 14.91 -20.90 -6.36
N ASP A 385 13.98 -20.91 -5.40
CA ASP A 385 13.86 -22.00 -4.42
C ASP A 385 13.46 -23.33 -5.07
N CYS A 386 12.63 -23.30 -6.12
CA CYS A 386 12.27 -24.46 -6.94
C CYS A 386 13.48 -25.02 -7.70
N LEU A 387 14.20 -24.16 -8.45
CA LEU A 387 15.41 -24.53 -9.18
C LEU A 387 16.48 -25.13 -8.25
N LYS A 388 16.67 -24.50 -7.08
CA LYS A 388 17.58 -24.99 -6.04
C LYS A 388 17.23 -26.39 -5.53
N ARG A 389 15.94 -26.73 -5.40
CA ARG A 389 15.51 -28.08 -4.99
C ARG A 389 15.64 -29.11 -6.11
N ARG A 390 15.47 -28.70 -7.37
CA ARG A 390 15.70 -29.55 -8.55
C ARG A 390 17.19 -29.84 -8.80
N GLY A 391 18.06 -28.98 -8.30
CA GLY A 391 19.51 -29.09 -8.47
C GLY A 391 20.04 -28.38 -9.72
N ASP A 392 19.20 -27.66 -10.45
CA ASP A 392 19.63 -26.77 -11.54
C ASP A 392 20.17 -25.47 -10.94
N LEU A 393 21.45 -25.52 -10.55
CA LEU A 393 22.14 -24.39 -9.93
C LEU A 393 22.50 -23.33 -10.97
N SER A 394 22.73 -23.71 -12.23
CA SER A 394 23.08 -22.80 -13.33
C SER A 394 22.00 -21.76 -13.55
N SER A 395 20.78 -22.20 -13.85
CA SER A 395 19.65 -21.30 -14.09
C SER A 395 19.26 -20.53 -12.83
N ALA A 396 19.47 -21.10 -11.64
CA ALA A 396 19.27 -20.38 -10.39
C ALA A 396 20.26 -19.22 -10.20
N PHE A 397 21.53 -19.39 -10.61
CA PHE A 397 22.52 -18.30 -10.57
C PHE A 397 22.20 -17.22 -11.60
N GLU A 398 21.92 -17.59 -12.85
CA GLU A 398 21.54 -16.65 -13.90
C GLU A 398 20.35 -15.79 -13.47
N LYS A 399 19.28 -16.44 -12.96
CA LYS A 399 18.10 -15.71 -12.50
C LYS A 399 18.38 -14.72 -11.36
N VAL A 400 19.28 -15.08 -10.44
CA VAL A 400 19.68 -14.18 -9.33
C VAL A 400 20.51 -13.01 -9.84
N GLU A 401 21.40 -13.22 -10.81
CA GLU A 401 22.16 -12.14 -11.43
C GLU A 401 21.24 -11.18 -12.18
N ASP A 402 20.32 -11.69 -13.00
CA ASP A 402 19.35 -10.88 -13.74
C ASP A 402 18.57 -9.95 -12.78
N MET A 403 18.05 -10.50 -11.68
CA MET A 403 17.34 -9.72 -10.66
C MET A 403 18.24 -8.70 -9.95
N LEU A 404 19.53 -9.01 -9.75
CA LEU A 404 20.48 -8.08 -9.14
C LEU A 404 20.87 -6.95 -10.09
N GLU A 405 20.85 -7.18 -11.39
CA GLU A 405 21.08 -6.17 -12.44
C GLU A 405 19.86 -5.23 -12.53
N GLU A 406 18.64 -5.77 -12.62
CA GLU A 406 17.39 -4.99 -12.60
C GLU A 406 17.32 -4.03 -11.39
N LEU A 407 17.72 -4.50 -10.20
CA LEU A 407 17.71 -3.68 -8.97
C LEU A 407 18.87 -2.67 -8.86
N GLN A 408 19.90 -2.77 -9.70
CA GLN A 408 20.98 -1.78 -9.76
C GLN A 408 20.57 -0.55 -10.56
N GLU A 409 19.84 -0.75 -11.66
CA GLU A 409 19.41 0.33 -12.56
C GLU A 409 18.39 1.26 -11.89
N GLU A 410 17.55 0.74 -11.00
CA GLU A 410 16.40 1.47 -10.45
C GLU A 410 16.64 2.01 -9.02
N ASN A 411 17.82 1.81 -8.44
CA ASN A 411 18.16 2.17 -7.06
C ASN A 411 17.09 1.74 -6.03
N ARG A 412 16.52 0.55 -6.22
CA ARG A 412 15.40 0.00 -5.44
C ARG A 412 15.85 -0.72 -4.16
N ASP A 413 14.87 -0.85 -3.28
CA ASP A 413 14.86 -1.45 -1.94
C ASP A 413 16.12 -2.19 -1.48
N LEU A 414 16.77 -1.62 -0.46
CA LEU A 414 17.89 -2.25 0.23
C LEU A 414 17.53 -3.66 0.75
N SER A 415 16.27 -3.88 1.16
CA SER A 415 15.82 -5.18 1.66
C SER A 415 15.89 -6.27 0.58
N LEU A 416 15.36 -6.00 -0.61
CA LEU A 416 15.32 -6.96 -1.73
C LEU A 416 16.73 -7.31 -2.20
N ARG A 417 17.60 -6.31 -2.34
CA ARG A 417 19.01 -6.50 -2.68
C ARG A 417 19.72 -7.40 -1.68
N LEU A 418 19.50 -7.18 -0.37
CA LEU A 418 20.10 -8.01 0.67
C LEU A 418 19.59 -9.45 0.63
N GLN A 419 18.31 -9.66 0.36
CA GLN A 419 17.74 -11.00 0.22
C GLN A 419 18.38 -11.75 -0.95
N LEU A 420 18.57 -11.12 -2.11
CA LEU A 420 19.25 -11.75 -3.26
C LEU A 420 20.73 -12.06 -2.98
N MET A 421 21.45 -11.16 -2.32
CA MET A 421 22.84 -11.42 -1.91
C MET A 421 22.94 -12.65 -1.01
N LEU A 422 21.98 -12.83 -0.09
CA LEU A 422 21.92 -13.98 0.79
C LEU A 422 21.52 -15.26 0.05
N VAL A 423 20.56 -15.20 -0.88
CA VAL A 423 20.21 -16.32 -1.75
C VAL A 423 21.42 -16.78 -2.56
N LYS A 424 22.16 -15.85 -3.16
CA LYS A 424 23.41 -16.15 -3.89
C LYS A 424 24.45 -16.83 -2.99
N ALA A 425 24.62 -16.37 -1.75
CA ALA A 425 25.50 -17.02 -0.78
C ALA A 425 25.04 -18.46 -0.45
N HIS A 426 23.74 -18.68 -0.31
CA HIS A 426 23.18 -20.02 -0.11
C HIS A 426 23.30 -20.93 -1.36
N LEU A 427 23.25 -20.38 -2.57
CA LEU A 427 23.53 -21.15 -3.79
C LEU A 427 24.99 -21.62 -3.83
N TYR A 428 25.94 -20.78 -3.41
CA TYR A 428 27.35 -21.20 -3.29
C TYR A 428 27.55 -22.32 -2.25
N ASP A 429 26.82 -22.27 -1.14
CA ASP A 429 26.79 -23.35 -0.15
C ASP A 429 26.27 -24.65 -0.75
N LYS A 430 25.14 -24.60 -1.48
CA LYS A 430 24.59 -25.77 -2.18
C LYS A 430 25.50 -26.31 -3.28
N ALA A 431 26.29 -25.45 -3.93
CA ALA A 431 27.34 -25.86 -4.87
C ALA A 431 28.59 -26.45 -4.19
N GLY A 432 28.61 -26.59 -2.86
CA GLY A 432 29.74 -27.11 -2.09
C GLY A 432 30.92 -26.14 -1.97
N ARG A 433 30.73 -24.85 -2.29
CA ARG A 433 31.77 -23.81 -2.24
C ARG A 433 31.35 -22.64 -1.35
N PRO A 434 31.06 -22.86 -0.05
CA PRO A 434 30.55 -21.82 0.85
C PRO A 434 31.49 -20.61 0.98
N GLN A 435 32.81 -20.83 0.88
CA GLN A 435 33.83 -19.78 0.96
C GLN A 435 33.65 -18.67 -0.08
N ARG A 436 33.14 -18.98 -1.28
CA ARG A 436 32.88 -17.98 -2.33
C ARG A 436 31.78 -16.98 -1.93
N GLY A 437 30.87 -17.39 -1.05
CA GLY A 437 29.80 -16.55 -0.51
C GLY A 437 30.21 -15.64 0.65
N PHE A 438 31.45 -15.74 1.16
CA PHE A 438 31.86 -15.05 2.39
C PHE A 438 31.75 -13.52 2.29
N THR A 439 32.32 -12.93 1.25
CA THR A 439 32.27 -11.48 1.05
C THR A 439 30.83 -10.97 0.86
N LEU A 440 29.98 -11.75 0.20
CA LEU A 440 28.56 -11.41 0.02
C LEU A 440 27.82 -11.44 1.36
N ALA A 441 28.00 -12.49 2.16
CA ALA A 441 27.36 -12.64 3.46
C ALA A 441 27.83 -11.54 4.45
N MET A 442 29.12 -11.22 4.47
CA MET A 442 29.69 -10.15 5.31
C MET A 442 29.16 -8.76 4.91
N ARG A 443 29.12 -8.46 3.60
CA ARG A 443 28.52 -7.21 3.10
C ARG A 443 27.05 -7.13 3.47
N ALA A 444 26.30 -8.22 3.29
CA ALA A 444 24.89 -8.28 3.65
C ALA A 444 24.67 -8.06 5.14
N ALA A 445 25.48 -8.67 6.01
CA ALA A 445 25.41 -8.47 7.46
C ALA A 445 25.69 -7.01 7.85
N SER A 446 26.73 -6.40 7.28
CA SER A 446 27.09 -4.99 7.56
C SER A 446 25.98 -4.03 7.16
N MET A 447 25.40 -4.23 5.97
CA MET A 447 24.31 -3.42 5.44
C MET A 447 23.01 -3.62 6.23
N ALA A 448 22.66 -4.87 6.56
CA ALA A 448 21.49 -5.20 7.37
C ALA A 448 21.59 -4.60 8.78
N TRP A 449 22.78 -4.62 9.39
CA TRP A 449 23.03 -3.99 10.68
C TRP A 449 22.81 -2.49 10.64
N ARG A 450 23.43 -1.79 9.68
CA ARG A 450 23.30 -0.32 9.53
C ARG A 450 21.84 0.09 9.30
N ALA A 451 21.13 -0.65 8.46
CA ALA A 451 19.75 -0.39 8.10
C ALA A 451 18.71 -0.93 9.10
N ARG A 452 19.15 -1.63 10.16
CA ARG A 452 18.29 -2.30 11.16
C ARG A 452 17.27 -3.26 10.55
N LEU A 453 17.68 -4.01 9.52
CA LEU A 453 16.90 -5.12 8.94
C LEU A 453 17.23 -6.42 9.70
N VAL A 454 16.54 -6.62 10.82
CA VAL A 454 16.89 -7.65 11.80
C VAL A 454 16.70 -9.09 11.27
N PRO A 455 15.59 -9.44 10.58
CA PRO A 455 15.45 -10.78 10.01
C PRO A 455 16.56 -11.12 9.00
N ASN A 456 16.93 -10.17 8.14
CA ASN A 456 17.98 -10.37 7.13
C ASN A 456 19.38 -10.46 7.78
N LEU A 457 19.60 -9.73 8.88
CA LEU A 457 20.84 -9.82 9.65
C LEU A 457 21.04 -11.23 10.20
N TRP A 458 19.99 -11.86 10.74
CA TRP A 458 20.08 -13.23 11.26
C TRP A 458 20.31 -14.26 10.16
N HIS A 459 19.71 -14.09 8.98
CA HIS A 459 20.03 -14.90 7.81
C HIS A 459 21.51 -14.75 7.40
N ALA A 460 22.02 -13.52 7.37
CA ALA A 460 23.41 -13.24 7.04
C ALA A 460 24.39 -13.88 8.01
N ILE A 461 24.13 -13.78 9.32
CA ILE A 461 25.00 -14.38 10.32
C ILE A 461 24.88 -15.91 10.32
N GLY A 462 23.71 -16.47 10.05
CA GLY A 462 23.56 -17.91 9.80
C GLY A 462 24.43 -18.39 8.64
N ALA A 463 24.45 -17.65 7.52
CA ALA A 463 25.33 -17.94 6.39
C ALA A 463 26.81 -17.81 6.77
N ILE A 464 27.21 -16.77 7.51
CA ILE A 464 28.59 -16.60 8.00
C ILE A 464 28.99 -17.76 8.91
N ALA A 465 28.13 -18.18 9.85
CA ALA A 465 28.39 -19.29 10.76
C ALA A 465 28.58 -20.61 10.01
N ASN A 466 27.79 -20.86 8.97
CA ASN A 466 27.96 -22.01 8.09
C ASN A 466 29.32 -21.98 7.36
N ILE A 467 29.72 -20.80 6.85
CA ILE A 467 31.02 -20.62 6.19
C ILE A 467 32.18 -20.83 7.17
N LEU A 468 32.09 -20.29 8.39
CA LEU A 468 33.09 -20.52 9.45
C LEU A 468 33.21 -21.99 9.82
N THR A 469 32.07 -22.69 9.88
CA THR A 469 32.03 -24.14 10.10
C THR A 469 32.77 -24.89 8.97
N SER A 470 32.60 -24.46 7.72
CA SER A 470 33.33 -25.04 6.58
C SER A 470 34.84 -24.76 6.59
N LEU A 471 35.27 -23.70 7.27
CA LEU A 471 36.69 -23.34 7.46
C LEU A 471 37.33 -24.03 8.67
N GLY A 472 36.55 -24.74 9.49
CA GLY A 472 37.03 -25.40 10.70
C GLY A 472 37.03 -24.51 11.95
N GLU A 473 36.56 -23.25 11.83
CA GLU A 473 36.47 -22.29 12.94
C GLU A 473 35.17 -22.50 13.74
N PHE A 474 35.04 -23.68 14.34
CA PHE A 474 33.81 -24.12 14.99
C PHE A 474 33.45 -23.31 16.24
N GLN A 475 34.45 -22.91 17.04
CA GLN A 475 34.21 -22.14 18.27
C GLN A 475 33.61 -20.77 17.95
N ALA A 476 34.17 -20.05 16.96
CA ALA A 476 33.64 -18.77 16.52
C ALA A 476 32.21 -18.87 15.98
N ALA A 477 31.91 -19.94 15.22
CA ALA A 477 30.55 -20.21 14.73
C ALA A 477 29.57 -20.45 15.89
N ILE A 478 29.98 -21.20 16.92
CA ILE A 478 29.14 -21.47 18.10
C ILE A 478 28.87 -20.20 18.88
N ASP A 479 29.88 -19.39 19.14
CA ASP A 479 29.75 -18.16 19.93
C ASP A 479 28.77 -17.20 19.25
N LEU A 480 28.92 -17.00 17.93
CA LEU A 480 27.98 -16.22 17.11
C LEU A 480 26.56 -16.76 17.17
N LEU A 481 26.37 -18.07 16.95
CA LEU A 481 25.04 -18.68 16.93
C LEU A 481 24.36 -18.61 18.31
N THR A 482 25.10 -18.83 19.39
CA THR A 482 24.55 -18.72 20.74
C THR A 482 24.07 -17.33 21.10
N ALA A 483 24.75 -16.29 20.61
CA ALA A 483 24.35 -14.90 20.85
C ALA A 483 23.05 -14.54 20.11
N ILE A 484 22.80 -15.15 18.95
CA ILE A 484 21.75 -14.74 18.02
C ILE A 484 20.48 -15.57 18.16
N LEU A 485 20.58 -16.84 18.51
CA LEU A 485 19.44 -17.75 18.59
C LEU A 485 18.27 -17.19 19.42
N PRO A 486 18.46 -16.61 20.62
CA PRO A 486 17.36 -16.01 21.38
C PRO A 486 16.64 -14.90 20.60
N ARG A 487 17.41 -14.04 19.92
CA ARG A 487 16.88 -12.93 19.12
C ARG A 487 16.18 -13.41 17.85
N SER A 488 16.63 -14.53 17.27
CA SER A 488 15.96 -15.14 16.11
C SER A 488 14.58 -15.71 16.48
N LEU A 489 14.44 -16.26 17.69
CA LEU A 489 13.17 -16.79 18.19
C LEU A 489 12.15 -15.68 18.43
N GLU A 490 12.59 -14.49 18.85
CA GLU A 490 11.72 -13.31 18.98
C GLU A 490 11.13 -12.85 17.63
N CYS A 491 11.83 -13.11 16.51
CA CYS A 491 11.36 -12.77 15.17
C CYS A 491 10.28 -13.73 14.64
N ASP A 492 9.93 -14.77 15.39
CA ASP A 492 8.87 -15.74 15.09
C ASP A 492 9.01 -16.43 13.70
N SER A 493 10.25 -16.50 13.19
CA SER A 493 10.56 -17.21 11.94
C SER A 493 11.09 -18.61 12.27
N ALA A 494 10.17 -19.57 12.37
CA ALA A 494 10.51 -20.96 12.71
C ALA A 494 11.55 -21.57 11.76
N ARG A 495 11.44 -21.29 10.45
CA ARG A 495 12.39 -21.79 9.45
C ARG A 495 13.82 -21.29 9.70
N LEU A 496 13.98 -20.00 9.96
CA LEU A 496 15.29 -19.40 10.22
C LEU A 496 15.88 -19.95 11.53
N SER A 497 15.08 -20.06 12.60
CA SER A 497 15.57 -20.66 13.85
C SER A 497 15.99 -22.12 13.63
N GLY A 498 15.27 -22.88 12.81
CA GLY A 498 15.66 -24.23 12.41
C GLY A 498 16.99 -24.31 11.66
N THR A 499 17.27 -23.37 10.75
CA THR A 499 18.57 -23.33 10.04
C THR A 499 19.72 -22.95 10.99
N LEU A 500 19.52 -21.98 11.88
CA LEU A 500 20.51 -21.60 12.88
C LEU A 500 20.82 -22.74 13.86
N TYR A 501 19.81 -23.47 14.33
CA TYR A 501 20.01 -24.65 15.17
C TYR A 501 20.72 -25.79 14.42
N SER A 502 20.41 -25.99 13.13
CA SER A 502 21.14 -26.96 12.29
C SER A 502 22.62 -26.58 12.18
N HIS A 503 22.96 -25.32 11.93
CA HIS A 503 24.35 -24.88 11.87
C HIS A 503 25.05 -24.98 13.23
N LEU A 504 24.33 -24.77 14.34
CA LEU A 504 24.87 -24.96 15.68
C LEU A 504 25.19 -26.44 15.93
N ALA A 505 24.34 -27.36 15.48
CA ALA A 505 24.59 -28.79 15.56
C ALA A 505 25.84 -29.18 14.76
N ASP A 506 26.00 -28.64 13.55
CA ASP A 506 27.17 -28.93 12.70
C ASP A 506 28.47 -28.41 13.33
N ALA A 507 28.47 -27.18 13.85
CA ALA A 507 29.64 -26.60 14.51
C ALA A 507 30.00 -27.32 15.82
N THR A 508 29.00 -27.69 16.64
CA THR A 508 29.24 -28.44 17.89
C THR A 508 29.75 -29.87 17.62
N MET A 509 29.29 -30.52 16.55
CA MET A 509 29.86 -31.79 16.11
C MET A 509 31.27 -31.64 15.54
N GLY A 510 31.57 -30.53 14.86
CA GLY A 510 32.92 -30.17 14.43
C GLY A 510 33.89 -30.09 15.62
N LEU A 511 33.51 -29.40 16.69
CA LEU A 511 34.30 -29.37 17.94
C LEU A 511 34.45 -30.76 18.58
N ALA A 512 33.39 -31.59 18.55
CA ALA A 512 33.45 -32.95 19.07
C ALA A 512 34.46 -33.82 18.30
N GLY A 513 34.64 -33.56 17.00
CA GLY A 513 35.64 -34.20 16.15
C GLY A 513 37.08 -33.80 16.48
N SER A 514 37.30 -32.55 16.89
CA SER A 514 38.61 -32.04 17.32
C SER A 514 39.04 -32.54 18.71
N ALA A 515 38.09 -33.03 19.51
CA ALA A 515 38.36 -33.55 20.86
C ALA A 515 38.80 -35.03 20.84
N PRO A 516 39.69 -35.46 21.76
CA PRO A 516 40.15 -36.84 21.82
C PRO A 516 38.98 -37.82 22.09
N SER A 517 39.10 -39.03 21.52
CA SER A 517 38.11 -40.10 21.67
C SER A 517 37.88 -40.47 23.13
N GLY A 518 36.63 -40.43 23.59
CA GLY A 518 36.24 -40.75 24.97
C GLY A 518 36.37 -39.60 25.98
N SER A 519 36.77 -38.40 25.56
CA SER A 519 36.81 -37.24 26.46
C SER A 519 35.41 -36.81 26.91
N ALA A 520 35.30 -36.38 28.18
CA ALA A 520 34.08 -35.76 28.71
C ALA A 520 33.62 -34.54 27.88
N ARG A 521 34.57 -33.78 27.30
CA ARG A 521 34.26 -32.67 26.40
C ARG A 521 33.60 -33.13 25.11
N ARG A 522 34.05 -34.27 24.57
CA ARG A 522 33.47 -34.86 23.36
C ARG A 522 32.03 -35.30 23.62
N THR A 523 31.78 -35.97 24.74
CA THR A 523 30.41 -36.38 25.11
C THR A 523 29.51 -35.16 25.36
N GLU A 524 30.02 -34.12 26.02
CA GLU A 524 29.27 -32.88 26.25
C GLU A 524 28.88 -32.20 24.91
N CYS A 525 29.85 -32.01 24.01
CA CYS A 525 29.59 -31.44 22.68
C CYS A 525 28.57 -32.27 21.89
N MET A 526 28.64 -33.60 21.96
CA MET A 526 27.66 -34.48 21.30
C MET A 526 26.26 -34.34 21.89
N THR A 527 26.12 -34.27 23.22
CA THR A 527 24.80 -34.04 23.85
C THR A 527 24.22 -32.67 23.48
N ARG A 528 25.06 -31.65 23.39
CA ARG A 528 24.66 -30.30 22.95
C ARG A 528 24.23 -30.30 21.48
N ALA A 529 24.94 -31.02 20.62
CA ALA A 529 24.57 -31.19 19.21
C ALA A 529 23.22 -31.89 19.07
N LEU A 530 22.98 -32.98 19.83
CA LEU A 530 21.69 -33.69 19.83
C LEU A 530 20.52 -32.75 20.20
N ARG A 531 20.67 -31.96 21.27
CA ARG A 531 19.65 -30.97 21.67
C ARG A 531 19.40 -29.93 20.58
N ALA A 532 20.46 -29.49 19.88
CA ALA A 532 20.32 -28.54 18.78
C ALA A 532 19.59 -29.17 17.58
N VAL A 533 19.88 -30.43 17.24
CA VAL A 533 19.19 -31.17 16.16
C VAL A 533 17.72 -31.38 16.51
N GLU A 534 17.39 -31.72 17.75
CA GLU A 534 15.99 -31.87 18.19
C GLU A 534 15.22 -30.55 18.07
N LYS A 535 15.78 -29.45 18.56
CA LYS A 535 15.16 -28.12 18.38
C LYS A 535 15.01 -27.74 16.91
N ALA A 536 15.99 -28.04 16.07
CA ALA A 536 15.89 -27.82 14.64
C ALA A 536 14.76 -28.67 14.02
N PHE A 537 14.62 -29.93 14.44
CA PHE A 537 13.55 -30.81 14.00
C PHE A 537 12.18 -30.27 14.39
N ASP A 538 12.01 -29.81 15.64
CA ASP A 538 10.74 -29.21 16.11
C ASP A 538 10.37 -27.97 15.28
N CYS A 539 11.35 -27.11 14.98
CA CYS A 539 11.15 -25.94 14.12
C CYS A 539 10.80 -26.30 12.67
N TYR A 540 11.38 -27.36 12.09
CA TYR A 540 11.00 -27.80 10.75
C TYR A 540 9.69 -28.59 10.73
N SER A 541 9.32 -29.20 11.85
CA SER A 541 8.03 -29.85 12.07
C SER A 541 6.90 -28.83 12.03
N SER A 542 7.05 -27.70 12.72
CA SER A 542 6.03 -26.64 12.70
C SER A 542 5.81 -26.02 11.31
N VAL A 543 6.84 -25.99 10.45
CA VAL A 543 6.77 -25.43 9.09
C VAL A 543 6.38 -26.49 8.02
N GLU A 544 6.30 -27.77 8.41
CA GLU A 544 6.07 -28.91 7.51
C GLU A 544 7.15 -29.08 6.42
N GLU A 545 8.42 -28.73 6.70
CA GLU A 545 9.50 -28.86 5.71
C GLU A 545 10.15 -30.26 5.72
N ILE A 546 9.64 -31.16 4.87
CA ILE A 546 9.95 -32.60 4.93
C ILE A 546 11.43 -32.90 4.62
N VAL A 547 12.02 -32.21 3.64
CA VAL A 547 13.43 -32.43 3.27
C VAL A 547 14.36 -32.10 4.43
N LYS A 548 14.09 -30.99 5.13
CA LYS A 548 14.91 -30.57 6.28
C LYS A 548 14.68 -31.44 7.51
N GLN A 549 13.46 -31.90 7.75
CA GLN A 549 13.18 -32.91 8.78
C GLN A 549 13.97 -34.21 8.52
N CYS A 550 14.00 -34.68 7.27
CA CYS A 550 14.80 -35.83 6.85
C CYS A 550 16.30 -35.60 7.10
N GLU A 551 16.83 -34.43 6.73
CA GLU A 551 18.22 -34.05 7.02
C GLU A 551 18.52 -34.09 8.53
N MET A 552 17.61 -33.57 9.38
CA MET A 552 17.81 -33.57 10.84
C MET A 552 17.77 -34.98 11.43
N MET A 553 16.85 -35.84 10.99
CA MET A 553 16.81 -37.24 11.43
C MET A 553 18.05 -38.01 11.01
N ALA A 554 18.58 -37.76 9.81
CA ALA A 554 19.84 -38.32 9.38
C ALA A 554 21.02 -37.86 10.26
N LYS A 555 21.09 -36.56 10.60
CA LYS A 555 22.08 -36.03 11.54
C LYS A 555 21.94 -36.65 12.93
N LYS A 556 20.72 -36.81 13.44
CA LYS A 556 20.47 -37.45 14.74
C LYS A 556 20.94 -38.91 14.75
N ALA A 557 20.62 -39.68 13.72
CA ALA A 557 21.03 -41.08 13.59
C ALA A 557 22.55 -41.24 13.52
N THR A 558 23.26 -40.34 12.82
CA THR A 558 24.73 -40.39 12.75
C THR A 558 25.37 -40.06 14.09
N ILE A 559 24.87 -39.07 14.82
CA ILE A 559 25.38 -38.71 16.16
C ILE A 559 25.15 -39.86 17.14
N MET A 560 23.96 -40.47 17.15
CA MET A 560 23.65 -41.62 18.02
C MET A 560 24.52 -42.84 17.71
N ARG A 561 24.77 -43.11 16.42
CA ARG A 561 25.69 -44.18 16.01
C ARG A 561 27.12 -43.94 16.50
N VAL A 562 27.59 -42.69 16.47
CA VAL A 562 28.91 -42.32 16.99
C VAL A 562 28.96 -42.37 18.52
N ALA A 563 27.82 -42.15 19.19
CA ALA A 563 27.71 -42.27 20.65
C ALA A 563 27.72 -43.74 21.13
N GLY A 564 27.39 -44.69 20.25
CA GLY A 564 27.34 -46.13 20.55
C GLY A 564 25.92 -46.69 20.71
N ASP A 565 24.91 -45.84 20.71
CA ASP A 565 23.49 -46.22 20.88
C ASP A 565 22.86 -46.67 19.56
N LYS A 566 23.15 -47.92 19.16
CA LYS A 566 22.66 -48.50 17.90
C LYS A 566 21.13 -48.64 17.83
N ALA A 567 20.46 -48.85 18.96
CA ALA A 567 19.00 -48.98 19.01
C ALA A 567 18.31 -47.65 18.64
N LEU A 568 18.65 -46.56 19.34
CA LEU A 568 18.11 -45.23 19.05
C LEU A 568 18.48 -44.74 17.64
N ALA A 569 19.65 -45.13 17.14
CA ALA A 569 20.04 -44.84 15.75
C ALA A 569 19.14 -45.57 14.73
N ALA A 570 18.75 -46.82 15.01
CA ALA A 570 17.84 -47.58 14.16
C ALA A 570 16.41 -46.99 14.19
N ASP A 571 15.95 -46.54 15.35
CA ASP A 571 14.66 -45.86 15.48
C ASP A 571 14.62 -44.55 14.68
N CYS A 572 15.69 -43.74 14.76
CA CYS A 572 15.81 -42.52 13.95
C CYS A 572 15.88 -42.81 12.43
N ALA A 573 16.46 -43.95 12.03
CA ALA A 573 16.46 -44.38 10.65
C ALA A 573 15.07 -44.84 10.19
N ALA A 574 14.30 -45.49 11.07
CA ALA A 574 12.92 -45.88 10.79
C ALA A 574 12.01 -44.65 10.63
N THR A 575 12.13 -43.64 11.50
CA THR A 575 11.38 -42.38 11.38
C THR A 575 11.76 -41.62 10.10
N TYR A 576 13.04 -41.62 9.71
CA TYR A 576 13.49 -41.07 8.42
C TYR A 576 12.78 -41.75 7.22
N VAL A 577 12.70 -43.08 7.21
CA VAL A 577 12.02 -43.82 6.14
C VAL A 577 10.51 -43.52 6.13
N ALA A 578 9.88 -43.41 7.30
CA ALA A 578 8.47 -43.06 7.43
C ALA A 578 8.18 -41.65 6.85
N LEU A 579 9.01 -40.66 7.18
CA LEU A 579 8.89 -39.29 6.65
C LEU A 579 9.06 -39.26 5.13
N ARG A 580 10.02 -40.03 4.58
CA ARG A 580 10.22 -40.11 3.13
C ARG A 580 9.04 -40.78 2.42
N LYS A 581 8.44 -41.80 3.01
CA LYS A 581 7.20 -42.42 2.50
C LYS A 581 6.04 -41.43 2.54
N HIS A 582 5.91 -40.67 3.62
CA HIS A 582 4.88 -39.64 3.73
C HIS A 582 5.06 -38.53 2.68
N ALA A 583 6.29 -38.11 2.42
CA ALA A 583 6.63 -37.18 1.33
C ALA A 583 6.18 -37.70 -0.04
N ALA A 584 6.41 -38.99 -0.31
CA ALA A 584 6.01 -39.61 -1.57
C ALA A 584 4.47 -39.69 -1.72
N VAL A 585 3.74 -39.88 -0.62
CA VAL A 585 2.27 -39.87 -0.62
C VAL A 585 1.71 -38.46 -0.86
N LEU A 586 2.37 -37.43 -0.33
CA LEU A 586 1.97 -36.02 -0.52
C LEU A 586 2.34 -35.46 -1.90
N ALA A 587 3.27 -36.12 -2.59
CA ALA A 587 3.66 -35.77 -3.96
C ALA A 587 2.81 -36.47 -5.04
N MET A 588 2.05 -37.51 -4.67
CA MET A 588 1.01 -38.13 -5.52
C MET A 588 -0.32 -37.40 -5.35
#